data_AF-F0VA67-F1
#
_entry.id   AF-F0VA67-F1
#
_cell.length_a   1.000
_cell.length_b   1.000
_cell.length_c   1.000
_cell.angle_alpha   90.00
_cell.angle_beta   90.00
_cell.angle_gamma   90.00
#
_symmetry.space_group_name_H-M   'P 1'
#
loop_
_entity.id
_entity.type
_entity.pdbx_description
1 polymer ?
#
loop_
_entity_poly.entity_id
_entity_poly.type
_entity_poly.pdbx_seq_one_letter_code
_entity_poly.pdbx_strand_id
1 'polypeptide(L)'
;MHSQIRGYKPVIDWVKNRLNARMRQYRKRSLKKKNHSKVIQRFKLTRFGWQRLRSGRNGEKENLTHKQLKRTMGYTYVSRDDLWKFRFQLPSHILRIRDAPINRNPNIRKIRRSLPSYFG
;
A
#
# COMPACT_ATOMS: atom_id res chain seq x y z
N MET A 1 -56.54 1.55 -24.01
CA MET A 1 -55.27 0.77 -24.04
C MET A 1 -54.15 1.68 -24.52
N HIS A 2 -53.23 2.11 -23.66
CA HIS A 2 -52.06 2.89 -24.08
C HIS A 2 -50.90 1.91 -24.33
N SER A 3 -50.57 1.71 -25.61
CA SER A 3 -49.38 0.95 -26.00
C SER A 3 -48.14 1.75 -25.62
N GLN A 4 -47.38 1.29 -24.63
CA GLN A 4 -46.02 1.77 -24.41
C GLN A 4 -45.15 1.30 -25.58
N ILE A 5 -45.04 2.14 -26.60
CA ILE A 5 -44.05 1.97 -27.67
C ILE A 5 -42.69 2.05 -26.98
N ARG A 6 -42.00 0.91 -26.84
CA ARG A 6 -40.60 0.88 -26.39
C ARG A 6 -39.77 1.60 -27.44
N GLY A 7 -39.60 2.91 -27.29
CA GLY A 7 -38.67 3.68 -28.10
C GLY A 7 -37.31 3.00 -28.04
N TYR A 8 -36.81 2.54 -29.20
CA TYR A 8 -35.47 1.98 -29.30
C TYR A 8 -34.50 2.99 -28.71
N LYS A 9 -33.79 2.62 -27.65
CA LYS A 9 -32.71 3.46 -27.12
C LYS A 9 -31.69 3.63 -28.25
N PRO A 10 -31.20 4.84 -28.51
CA PRO A 10 -30.15 5.05 -29.51
C PRO A 10 -28.99 4.10 -29.20
N VAL A 11 -28.39 3.53 -30.25
CA VAL A 11 -27.22 2.63 -30.14
C VAL A 11 -26.21 3.31 -29.23
N ILE A 12 -25.83 2.63 -28.15
CA ILE A 12 -24.93 3.18 -27.13
C ILE A 12 -23.64 3.63 -27.84
N ASP A 13 -23.32 4.91 -27.75
CA ASP A 13 -22.04 5.44 -28.25
C ASP A 13 -20.91 4.98 -27.34
N TRP A 14 -20.36 3.81 -27.67
CA TRP A 14 -19.27 3.18 -26.94
C TRP A 14 -17.97 3.99 -27.00
N VAL A 15 -17.76 4.78 -28.06
CA VAL A 15 -16.55 5.60 -28.23
C VAL A 15 -16.57 6.77 -27.26
N LYS A 16 -17.68 7.53 -27.23
CA LYS A 16 -17.88 8.64 -26.29
C LYS A 16 -17.87 8.17 -24.85
N ASN A 17 -18.52 7.04 -24.54
CA ASN A 17 -18.52 6.47 -23.20
C ASN A 17 -17.12 6.05 -22.74
N ARG A 18 -16.32 5.42 -23.62
CA ARG A 18 -14.94 5.04 -23.32
C ARG A 18 -14.05 6.27 -23.07
N LEU A 19 -14.17 7.32 -23.88
CA LEU A 19 -13.45 8.57 -23.71
C LEU A 19 -13.81 9.25 -22.38
N ASN A 20 -15.11 9.35 -22.06
CA ASN A 20 -15.58 9.93 -20.80
C ASN A 20 -15.08 9.14 -19.59
N ALA A 21 -15.07 7.81 -19.66
CA ALA A 21 -14.52 6.97 -18.60
C ALA A 21 -13.02 7.20 -18.39
N ARG A 22 -12.24 7.30 -19.47
CA ARG A 22 -10.80 7.63 -19.42
C ARG A 22 -10.56 9.01 -18.80
N MET A 23 -11.29 10.03 -19.26
CA MET A 23 -11.17 11.39 -18.71
C MET A 23 -11.53 11.45 -17.23
N ARG A 24 -12.59 10.73 -16.82
CA ARG A 24 -12.98 10.60 -15.41
C ARG A 24 -11.89 9.89 -14.60
N GLN A 25 -11.27 8.84 -15.12
CA GLN A 25 -10.16 8.15 -14.47
C GLN A 25 -8.95 9.06 -14.31
N TYR A 26 -8.58 9.82 -15.34
CA TYR A 26 -7.47 10.76 -15.30
C TYR A 26 -7.67 11.84 -14.24
N ARG A 27 -8.86 12.48 -14.22
CA ARG A 27 -9.23 13.45 -13.17
C ARG A 27 -9.21 12.82 -11.77
N LYS A 28 -9.68 11.58 -11.61
CA LYS A 28 -9.62 10.88 -10.33
C LYS A 28 -8.20 10.54 -9.90
N ARG A 29 -7.27 10.28 -10.83
CA ARG A 29 -5.86 9.95 -10.52
C ARG A 29 -5.12 11.13 -9.88
N SER A 30 -5.31 12.34 -10.38
CA SER A 30 -4.66 13.55 -9.80
C SER A 30 -5.17 13.84 -8.39
N LEU A 31 -6.44 13.57 -8.12
CA LEU A 31 -7.08 13.76 -6.81
C LEU A 31 -6.73 12.69 -5.77
N LYS A 32 -6.05 11.60 -6.15
CA LYS A 32 -5.67 10.56 -5.18
C LYS A 32 -4.60 11.12 -4.23
N LYS A 33 -4.88 10.98 -2.93
CA LYS A 33 -3.88 11.29 -1.89
C LYS A 33 -2.63 10.44 -2.11
N LYS A 34 -1.48 11.08 -2.18
CA LYS A 34 -0.19 10.43 -2.37
C LYS A 34 0.50 10.23 -1.03
N ASN A 35 1.25 9.14 -0.91
CA ASN A 35 2.09 8.93 0.27
C ASN A 35 3.35 9.80 0.18
N HIS A 36 3.84 10.24 1.34
CA HIS A 36 5.08 10.98 1.44
C HIS A 36 6.29 10.05 1.22
N SER A 37 7.02 10.26 0.13
CA SER A 37 8.12 9.38 -0.32
C SER A 37 9.21 9.18 0.75
N LYS A 38 9.68 10.27 1.37
CA LYS A 38 10.73 10.20 2.41
C LYS A 38 10.30 9.40 3.64
N VAL A 39 9.01 9.38 3.97
CA VAL A 39 8.51 8.64 5.13
C VAL A 39 8.51 7.14 4.82
N ILE A 40 8.08 6.74 3.61
CA ILE A 40 8.16 5.34 3.15
C ILE A 40 9.60 4.81 3.23
N GLN A 41 10.59 5.61 2.85
CA GLN A 41 11.98 5.17 2.85
C GLN A 41 12.57 4.99 4.26
N ARG A 42 12.05 5.71 5.26
CA ARG A 42 12.62 5.76 6.62
C ARG A 42 11.89 4.85 7.61
N PHE A 43 10.63 4.55 7.34
CA PHE A 43 9.75 3.81 8.25
C PHE A 43 9.20 2.57 7.56
N LYS A 44 9.17 1.47 8.30
CA LYS A 44 8.68 0.17 7.84
C LYS A 44 7.41 -0.19 8.60
N LEU A 45 6.34 -0.48 7.88
CA LEU A 45 5.13 -1.04 8.48
C LEU A 45 5.28 -2.55 8.63
N THR A 46 5.06 -3.06 9.84
CA THR A 46 5.07 -4.49 10.16
C THR A 46 3.72 -4.92 10.74
N ARG A 47 3.55 -6.22 10.97
CA ARG A 47 2.33 -6.79 11.57
C ARG A 47 2.02 -6.23 12.97
N PHE A 48 3.05 -5.78 13.68
CA PHE A 48 2.94 -5.24 15.05
C PHE A 48 2.87 -3.71 15.08
N GLY A 49 3.17 -3.03 13.97
CA GLY A 49 3.18 -1.57 13.90
C GLY A 49 4.36 -1.01 13.12
N TRP A 50 4.58 0.29 13.27
CA TRP A 50 5.60 1.03 12.56
C TRP A 50 6.96 0.92 13.23
N GLN A 51 7.97 0.56 12.45
CA GLN A 51 9.36 0.48 12.86
C GLN A 51 10.16 1.57 12.15
N ARG A 52 11.22 2.02 12.84
CA ARG A 52 12.23 2.93 12.32
C ARG A 52 13.62 2.44 12.67
N LEU A 53 14.60 2.90 11.91
CA LEU A 53 15.99 2.83 12.33
C LEU A 53 16.23 3.80 13.50
N ARG A 54 17.11 3.42 14.43
CA ARG A 54 17.56 4.35 15.47
C ARG A 54 18.43 5.46 14.87
N SER A 55 18.37 6.62 15.50
CA SER A 55 19.29 7.73 15.22
C SER A 55 20.74 7.33 15.56
N GLY A 56 21.71 7.96 14.90
CA GLY A 56 23.14 7.70 15.15
C GLY A 56 23.67 6.42 14.50
N ARG A 57 22.89 5.72 13.67
CA ARG A 57 23.33 4.49 13.00
C ARG A 57 24.56 4.70 12.10
N ASN A 58 24.68 5.87 11.48
CA ASN A 58 25.79 6.21 10.58
C ASN A 58 26.84 7.11 11.25
N GLY A 59 26.72 7.37 12.56
CA GLY A 59 27.72 8.14 13.30
C GLY A 59 28.92 7.28 13.69
N GLU A 60 29.93 7.95 14.25
CA GLU A 60 31.10 7.32 14.87
C GLU A 60 30.68 6.45 16.07
N LYS A 61 31.36 5.31 16.25
CA LYS A 61 30.99 4.26 17.21
C LYS A 61 32.16 3.79 18.07
N GLU A 62 33.27 4.51 18.03
CA GLU A 62 34.53 4.10 18.66
C GLU A 62 34.39 3.92 20.17
N ASN A 63 33.57 4.76 20.82
CA ASN A 63 33.35 4.73 22.28
C ASN A 63 32.11 3.93 22.72
N LEU A 64 31.53 3.09 21.84
CA LEU A 64 30.35 2.31 22.18
C LEU A 64 30.72 0.91 22.67
N THR A 65 30.14 0.52 23.80
CA THR A 65 30.13 -0.89 24.21
C THR A 65 29.42 -1.75 23.17
N HIS A 66 29.76 -3.04 23.09
CA HIS A 66 29.13 -3.98 22.17
C HIS A 66 27.59 -4.01 22.31
N LYS A 67 27.06 -3.89 23.54
CA LYS A 67 25.62 -3.82 23.82
C LYS A 67 24.98 -2.55 23.24
N GLN A 68 25.65 -1.40 23.38
CA GLN A 68 25.18 -0.13 22.81
C GLN A 68 25.23 -0.18 21.28
N LEU A 69 26.32 -0.67 20.69
CA LEU A 69 26.46 -0.85 19.25
C LEU A 69 25.32 -1.70 18.67
N LYS A 70 25.07 -2.88 19.25
CA LYS A 70 23.96 -3.76 18.86
C LYS A 70 22.62 -3.05 18.95
N ARG A 71 22.39 -2.27 20.01
CA ARG A 71 21.16 -1.49 20.20
C ARG A 71 20.99 -0.43 19.10
N THR A 72 22.03 0.34 18.80
CA THR A 72 22.01 1.42 17.77
C THR A 72 21.77 0.88 16.36
N MET A 73 22.28 -0.30 16.04
CA MET A 73 22.07 -0.95 14.75
C MET A 73 20.69 -1.62 14.60
N GLY A 74 19.91 -1.71 15.69
CA GLY A 74 18.59 -2.34 15.69
C GLY A 74 17.46 -1.46 15.15
N TYR A 75 16.32 -2.10 14.89
CA TYR A 75 15.05 -1.40 14.68
C TYR A 75 14.39 -1.06 16.01
N THR A 76 13.62 0.02 16.04
CA THR A 76 12.77 0.38 17.17
C THR A 76 11.38 0.74 16.68
N TYR A 77 10.36 0.48 17.48
CA TYR A 77 9.01 0.95 17.18
C TYR A 77 8.93 2.47 17.30
N VAL A 78 8.06 3.05 16.48
CA VAL A 78 7.72 4.48 16.51
C VAL A 78 6.89 4.77 17.76
N SER A 79 7.09 5.95 18.36
CA SER A 79 6.30 6.39 19.52
C SER A 79 4.82 6.51 19.13
N ARG A 80 3.93 6.26 20.09
CA ARG A 80 2.48 6.38 19.90
C ARG A 80 2.08 7.78 19.44
N ASP A 81 2.73 8.82 19.97
CA ASP A 81 2.42 10.22 19.64
C ASP A 81 2.73 10.55 18.16
N ASP A 82 3.76 9.92 17.61
CA ASP A 82 4.14 10.12 16.21
C ASP A 82 3.23 9.36 15.24
N LEU A 83 2.55 8.30 15.67
CA LEU A 83 1.69 7.49 14.80
C LEU A 83 0.56 8.29 14.17
N TRP A 84 0.06 9.32 14.85
CA TRP A 84 -1.01 10.16 14.32
C TRP A 84 -0.59 10.88 13.01
N LYS A 85 0.69 11.28 12.91
CA LYS A 85 1.25 11.94 11.72
C LYS A 85 1.22 11.03 10.50
N PHE A 86 1.37 9.71 10.69
CA PHE A 86 1.41 8.72 9.61
C PHE A 86 0.06 8.61 8.90
N ARG A 87 -1.06 8.85 9.60
CA ARG A 87 -2.40 8.84 9.00
C ARG A 87 -2.53 9.86 7.86
N PHE A 88 -1.86 11.01 7.98
CA PHE A 88 -1.90 12.07 6.97
C PHE A 88 -0.81 11.93 5.93
N GLN A 89 0.39 11.52 6.34
CA GLN A 89 1.54 11.40 5.45
C GLN A 89 1.49 10.15 4.57
N LEU A 90 0.87 9.07 5.04
CA LEU A 90 0.83 7.76 4.39
C LEU A 90 -0.60 7.21 4.24
N PRO A 91 -1.51 7.97 3.59
CA PRO A 91 -2.94 7.64 3.54
C PRO A 91 -3.25 6.31 2.86
N SER A 92 -2.35 5.80 2.00
CA SER A 92 -2.51 4.52 1.31
C SER A 92 -1.52 3.44 1.75
N HIS A 93 -0.59 3.74 2.67
CA HIS A 93 0.37 2.76 3.18
C HIS A 93 -0.17 2.11 4.46
N ILE A 94 -1.08 1.16 4.27
CA ILE A 94 -1.77 0.45 5.35
C ILE A 94 -1.38 -1.03 5.25
N LEU A 95 -1.26 -1.69 6.40
CA LEU A 95 -1.05 -3.13 6.47
C LEU A 95 -2.31 -3.80 5.93
N ARG A 96 -2.23 -4.30 4.70
CA ARG A 96 -3.31 -5.11 4.14
C ARG A 96 -3.02 -6.54 4.57
N ILE A 97 -3.88 -7.11 5.41
CA ILE A 97 -3.96 -8.56 5.56
C ILE A 97 -4.36 -9.04 4.16
N ARG A 98 -3.38 -9.52 3.39
CA ARG A 98 -3.67 -10.16 2.12
C ARG A 98 -4.16 -11.55 2.44
N ASP A 99 -5.35 -11.90 1.95
CA ASP A 99 -5.73 -13.31 1.88
C ASP A 99 -4.64 -14.08 1.14
N ALA A 100 -4.53 -15.37 1.45
CA ALA A 100 -3.75 -16.29 0.62
C ALA A 100 -4.01 -15.99 -0.85
N PRO A 101 -2.97 -15.81 -1.69
CA PRO A 101 -3.19 -15.51 -3.09
C PRO A 101 -4.15 -16.56 -3.65
N ILE A 102 -5.34 -16.13 -4.06
CA ILE A 102 -6.33 -16.99 -4.69
C ILE A 102 -5.79 -17.31 -6.07
N ASN A 103 -4.98 -18.36 -6.14
CA ASN A 103 -4.39 -18.83 -7.38
C ASN A 103 -5.47 -19.56 -8.18
N ARG A 104 -6.05 -18.85 -9.16
CA ARG A 104 -7.06 -19.36 -10.09
C ARG A 104 -6.45 -20.14 -11.27
N ASN A 105 -5.12 -20.28 -11.31
CA ASN A 105 -4.47 -21.07 -12.36
C ASN A 105 -4.66 -22.57 -12.03
N PRO A 106 -5.43 -23.32 -12.84
CA PRO A 106 -5.71 -24.73 -12.59
C PRO A 106 -4.45 -25.62 -12.68
N ASN A 107 -3.36 -25.11 -13.27
CA ASN A 107 -2.16 -25.90 -13.57
C ASN A 107 -1.07 -25.82 -12.49
N ILE A 108 -1.27 -25.05 -11.42
CA ILE A 108 -0.26 -24.90 -10.35
C ILE A 108 -0.51 -25.97 -9.28
N ARG A 109 0.43 -26.92 -9.16
CA ARG A 109 0.40 -28.01 -8.17
C ARG A 109 0.15 -27.46 -6.75
N LYS A 110 -0.76 -28.10 -5.99
CA LYS A 110 -1.16 -27.71 -4.61
C LYS A 110 0.03 -27.46 -3.67
N ILE A 111 1.13 -28.19 -3.84
CA ILE A 111 2.37 -28.08 -3.04
C ILE A 111 3.07 -26.71 -3.18
N ARG A 112 2.87 -25.97 -4.28
CA ARG A 112 3.44 -24.62 -4.46
C ARG A 112 2.60 -23.49 -3.82
N ARG A 113 1.44 -23.80 -3.21
CA ARG A 113 0.60 -22.80 -2.50
C ARG A 113 1.17 -22.31 -1.16
N SER A 114 2.06 -23.07 -0.54
CA SER A 114 2.54 -22.82 0.83
C SER A 114 3.89 -22.10 0.92
N LEU A 115 4.52 -21.73 -0.20
CA LEU A 115 5.75 -20.94 -0.16
C LEU A 115 5.44 -19.51 0.32
N PRO A 116 6.31 -18.89 1.13
CA PRO A 116 5.96 -17.70 1.90
C PRO A 116 6.01 -16.45 1.02
N SER A 117 5.05 -16.28 0.12
CA SER A 117 4.83 -15.02 -0.62
C SER A 117 4.14 -13.94 0.24
N TYR A 118 4.03 -14.16 1.55
CA TYR A 118 3.18 -13.40 2.47
C TYR A 118 3.83 -12.15 3.07
N PHE A 119 5.09 -11.88 2.75
CA PHE A 119 5.79 -10.68 3.21
C PHE A 119 6.39 -9.93 2.01
N GLY A 120 5.57 -9.07 1.41
CA GLY A 120 5.95 -8.12 0.37
C GLY A 120 5.14 -6.84 0.48
#